data_AF-A0A954WRQ4-F1
#
_entry.id   AF-A0A954WRQ4-F1
#
_cell.length_a   1.000
_cell.length_b   1.000
_cell.length_c   1.000
_cell.angle_alpha   90.00
_cell.angle_beta   90.00
_cell.angle_gamma   90.00
#
_symmetry.space_group_name_H-M   'P 1'
#
loop_
_entity.id
_entity.type
_entity.pdbx_description
1 polymer ?
#
loop_
_entity_poly.entity_id
_entity_poly.type
_entity_poly.pdbx_seq_one_letter_code
_entity_poly.pdbx_strand_id
1 'polypeptide(L)'
;GEYWYRTETYTVKNAEGKTETRTRQVRETEWWSLTGQHQQYYTGYLVSGSKSLTQDEADQIKPYQLPAMKRYEPYFLAGWLCEEYSIPHQQALGTCQDVFLHREHSNVGAFMPGDTHRNLEVNTWFSYIHSDLCLLPAYVWSYRYRDQLYRFVVNGQTGRVTGQKPVSKTRITVFVIFILILIAIGVLVMVLGSQF
;
A
#
# COMPACT_ATOMS: atom_id res chain seq x y z
N GLY A 1 11.66 22.18 -4.40
CA GLY A 1 12.56 22.83 -3.43
C GLY A 1 13.81 22.00 -3.34
N GLU A 2 14.98 22.64 -3.37
CA GLU A 2 16.27 21.96 -3.38
C GLU A 2 16.90 22.00 -2.00
N TYR A 3 17.49 20.89 -1.59
CA TYR A 3 18.33 20.86 -0.41
C TYR A 3 19.71 21.41 -0.74
N TRP A 4 20.16 22.31 0.10
CA TRP A 4 21.55 22.73 0.10
C TRP A 4 22.06 22.74 1.55
N TYR A 5 23.38 22.62 1.69
CA TYR A 5 24.02 22.45 2.98
C TYR A 5 24.93 23.64 3.26
N ARG A 6 24.71 24.27 4.42
CA ARG A 6 25.57 25.34 4.93
C ARG A 6 26.40 24.81 6.08
N THR A 7 27.71 25.09 6.05
CA THR A 7 28.58 24.81 7.19
C THR A 7 28.41 25.91 8.23
N GLU A 8 27.97 25.54 9.42
CA GLU A 8 27.86 26.44 10.57
C GLU A 8 28.93 26.08 11.60
N THR A 9 29.67 27.09 12.04
CA THR A 9 30.67 26.96 13.10
C THR A 9 30.08 27.43 14.41
N TYR A 10 30.11 26.58 15.44
CA TYR A 10 29.59 26.90 16.76
C TYR A 10 30.57 26.45 17.85
N THR A 11 30.49 27.12 19.00
CA THR A 11 31.42 26.89 20.10
C THR A 11 30.74 26.15 21.23
N VAL A 12 31.33 25.04 21.66
CA VAL A 12 30.82 24.18 22.74
C VAL A 12 31.84 24.15 23.87
N LYS A 13 31.39 24.16 25.13
CA LYS A 13 32.27 23.87 26.25
C LYS A 13 32.30 22.37 26.51
N ASN A 14 33.50 21.81 26.56
CA ASN A 14 33.72 20.41 26.89
C ASN A 14 33.47 20.14 28.38
N ALA A 15 33.46 18.86 28.79
CA ALA A 15 33.35 18.43 30.19
C ALA A 15 34.42 19.07 31.11
N GLU A 16 35.55 19.51 30.54
CA GLU A 16 36.67 20.18 31.21
C GLU A 16 36.55 21.72 31.24
N GLY A 17 35.43 22.29 30.78
CA GLY A 17 35.17 23.74 30.75
C GLY A 17 35.90 24.51 29.64
N LYS A 18 36.69 23.83 28.81
CA LYS A 18 37.43 24.41 27.67
C LYS A 18 36.51 24.60 26.46
N THR A 19 36.64 25.74 25.81
CA THR A 19 35.85 26.13 24.64
C THR A 19 36.43 25.47 23.38
N GLU A 20 35.65 24.60 22.73
CA GLU A 20 35.99 23.97 21.45
C GLU A 20 35.11 24.51 20.32
N THR A 21 35.74 24.80 19.19
CA THR A 21 35.06 25.15 17.95
C THR A 21 34.70 23.88 17.19
N ARG A 22 33.42 23.67 16.90
CA ARG A 22 32.93 22.55 16.09
C ARG A 22 32.16 23.08 14.88
N THR A 23 32.19 22.31 13.80
CA THR A 23 31.38 22.57 12.62
C THR A 23 30.24 21.57 12.54
N ARG A 24 29.10 22.01 12.03
CA ARG A 24 27.99 21.12 11.63
C ARG A 24 27.48 21.51 10.25
N GLN A 25 27.03 20.54 9.48
CA GLN A 25 26.26 20.78 8.27
C GLN A 25 24.80 21.01 8.66
N VAL A 26 24.26 22.16 8.30
CA VAL A 26 22.83 22.47 8.46
C VAL A 26 22.18 22.36 7.09
N ARG A 27 21.14 21.52 6.98
CA ARG A 27 20.34 21.39 5.76
C ARG A 27 19.37 22.55 5.70
N GLU A 28 19.49 23.38 4.66
CA GLU A 28 18.54 24.41 4.29
C GLU A 28 17.74 23.97 3.05
N THR A 29 16.64 24.65 2.76
CA THR A 29 15.79 24.33 1.59
C THR A 29 15.47 25.61 0.85
N GLU A 30 15.88 25.67 -0.42
CA GLU A 30 15.53 26.76 -1.31
C GLU A 30 14.19 26.47 -1.99
N TRP A 31 13.28 27.45 -1.96
CA TRP A 31 11.92 27.30 -2.46
C TRP A 31 11.69 28.22 -3.65
N TRP A 32 11.12 27.67 -4.71
CA TRP A 32 10.59 28.41 -5.85
C TRP A 32 9.18 27.90 -6.16
N SER A 33 8.36 28.78 -6.74
CA SER A 33 7.02 28.41 -7.19
C SER A 33 7.09 27.63 -8.50
N LEU A 34 6.22 26.63 -8.64
CA LEU A 34 6.08 25.86 -9.86
C LEU A 34 4.60 25.68 -10.19
N THR A 35 4.27 25.85 -11.47
CA THR A 35 2.94 25.57 -12.02
C THR A 35 3.13 24.73 -13.27
N GLY A 36 2.24 23.76 -13.48
CA GLY A 36 2.35 22.89 -14.64
C GLY A 36 1.09 22.06 -14.86
N GLN A 37 1.15 21.21 -15.87
CA GLN A 37 0.11 20.23 -16.18
C GLN A 37 0.74 18.84 -16.18
N HIS A 38 -0.03 17.88 -15.68
CA HIS A 38 0.31 16.46 -15.71
C HIS A 38 -0.86 15.72 -16.34
N GLN A 39 -0.57 14.84 -17.30
CA GLN A 39 -1.57 14.04 -17.96
C GLN A 39 -1.12 12.58 -17.92
N GLN A 40 -2.04 11.71 -17.52
CA GLN A 40 -1.82 10.28 -17.47
C GLN A 40 -3.02 9.53 -18.04
N TYR A 41 -2.73 8.42 -18.71
CA TYR A 41 -3.75 7.50 -19.21
C TYR A 41 -3.82 6.27 -18.32
N TYR A 42 -5.02 5.96 -17.84
CA TYR A 42 -5.28 4.79 -17.02
C TYR A 42 -6.14 3.78 -17.78
N THR A 43 -5.74 2.51 -17.72
CA THR A 43 -6.48 1.40 -18.30
C THR A 43 -6.39 0.19 -17.38
N GLY A 44 -7.37 -0.71 -17.47
CA GLY A 44 -7.36 -1.98 -16.76
C GLY A 44 -7.46 -1.88 -15.24
N TYR A 45 -7.97 -0.77 -14.70
CA TYR A 45 -8.28 -0.68 -13.28
C TYR A 45 -9.57 -1.42 -12.98
N LEU A 46 -9.48 -2.40 -12.08
CA LEU A 46 -10.59 -3.27 -11.70
C LEU A 46 -11.13 -2.86 -10.35
N VAL A 47 -12.43 -2.57 -10.32
CA VAL A 47 -13.24 -2.42 -9.11
C VAL A 47 -14.09 -3.68 -8.96
N SER A 48 -14.15 -4.25 -7.75
CA SER A 48 -15.01 -5.38 -7.45
C SER A 48 -16.47 -4.97 -7.67
N GLY A 49 -17.21 -5.74 -8.46
CA GLY A 49 -18.66 -5.57 -8.62
C GLY A 49 -19.48 -6.24 -7.51
N SER A 50 -18.83 -6.94 -6.58
CA SER A 50 -19.48 -7.73 -5.52
C SER A 50 -19.39 -7.04 -4.17
N LYS A 51 -20.48 -7.10 -3.39
CA LYS A 51 -20.48 -6.77 -1.96
C LYS A 51 -19.90 -7.90 -1.10
N SER A 52 -19.93 -9.13 -1.61
CA SER A 52 -19.44 -10.32 -0.91
C SER A 52 -17.92 -10.40 -0.97
N LEU A 53 -17.33 -10.19 -2.16
CA LEU A 53 -15.89 -10.11 -2.37
C LEU A 53 -15.44 -8.65 -2.25
N THR A 54 -14.79 -8.32 -1.13
CA THR A 54 -14.36 -6.93 -0.89
C THR A 54 -13.30 -6.49 -1.90
N GLN A 55 -13.15 -5.18 -2.09
CA GLN A 55 -12.12 -4.62 -2.97
C GLN A 55 -10.71 -5.10 -2.57
N ASP A 56 -10.41 -5.14 -1.28
CA ASP A 56 -9.11 -5.60 -0.77
C ASP A 56 -8.84 -7.08 -1.11
N GLU A 57 -9.84 -7.95 -1.00
CA GLU A 57 -9.72 -9.36 -1.38
C GLU A 57 -9.50 -9.50 -2.89
N ALA A 58 -10.25 -8.73 -3.70
CA ALA A 58 -10.11 -8.69 -5.15
C ALA A 58 -8.74 -8.15 -5.60
N ASP A 59 -8.19 -7.17 -4.88
CA ASP A 59 -6.88 -6.60 -5.17
C ASP A 59 -5.74 -7.57 -4.88
N GLN A 60 -5.86 -8.40 -3.84
CA GLN A 60 -4.83 -9.36 -3.45
C GLN A 60 -4.65 -10.51 -4.44
N ILE A 61 -5.69 -10.84 -5.21
CA ILE A 61 -5.64 -11.87 -6.25
C ILE A 61 -5.21 -11.33 -7.62
N LYS A 62 -4.98 -10.02 -7.78
CA LYS A 62 -4.41 -9.43 -9.00
C LYS A 62 -2.95 -9.92 -9.23
N PRO A 63 -2.45 -9.94 -10.47
CA PRO A 63 -3.06 -9.41 -11.70
C PRO A 63 -3.96 -10.42 -12.42
N TYR A 64 -4.92 -9.89 -13.18
CA TYR A 64 -5.62 -10.61 -14.24
C TYR A 64 -5.00 -10.28 -15.60
N GLN A 65 -5.09 -11.21 -16.54
CA GLN A 65 -4.58 -11.04 -17.91
C GLN A 65 -5.64 -10.33 -18.76
N LEU A 66 -5.82 -9.03 -18.54
CA LEU A 66 -6.83 -8.21 -19.23
C LEU A 66 -6.67 -8.16 -20.77
N PRO A 67 -5.46 -8.16 -21.35
CA PRO A 67 -5.32 -8.23 -22.80
C PRO A 67 -5.89 -9.50 -23.44
N ALA A 68 -6.08 -10.57 -22.66
CA ALA A 68 -6.67 -11.83 -23.11
C ALA A 68 -8.21 -11.87 -22.93
N MET A 69 -8.85 -10.76 -22.57
CA MET A 69 -10.31 -10.69 -22.45
C MET A 69 -10.99 -10.99 -23.78
N LYS A 70 -12.09 -11.76 -23.70
CA LYS A 70 -12.95 -12.10 -24.83
C LYS A 70 -14.30 -11.42 -24.65
N ARG A 71 -14.97 -11.13 -25.78
CA ARG A 71 -16.36 -10.70 -25.75
C ARG A 71 -17.20 -11.79 -25.09
N TYR A 72 -18.14 -11.38 -24.25
CA TYR A 72 -19.02 -12.32 -23.55
C TYR A 72 -19.82 -13.17 -24.54
N GLU A 73 -19.86 -14.47 -24.26
CA GLU A 73 -20.68 -15.48 -24.92
C GLU A 73 -21.29 -16.38 -23.83
N PRO A 74 -22.57 -16.78 -23.93
CA PRO A 74 -23.24 -17.54 -22.86
C PRO A 74 -22.54 -18.84 -22.47
N TYR A 75 -21.83 -19.49 -23.39
CA TYR A 75 -21.13 -20.75 -23.10
C TYR A 75 -19.97 -20.58 -22.11
N PHE A 76 -19.41 -19.36 -21.93
CA PHE A 76 -18.35 -19.13 -20.94
C PHE A 76 -18.84 -19.35 -19.50
N LEU A 77 -20.16 -19.21 -19.27
CA LEU A 77 -20.78 -19.45 -17.97
C LEU A 77 -21.33 -20.87 -17.82
N ALA A 78 -21.30 -21.69 -18.88
CA ALA A 78 -21.82 -23.04 -18.80
C ALA A 78 -21.03 -23.87 -17.78
N GLY A 79 -21.70 -24.32 -16.72
CA GLY A 79 -21.08 -25.08 -15.63
C GLY A 79 -20.36 -24.23 -14.57
N TRP A 80 -20.42 -22.90 -14.66
CA TRP A 80 -19.82 -21.98 -13.68
C TRP A 80 -20.90 -21.22 -12.91
N LEU A 81 -20.69 -21.04 -11.61
CA LEU A 81 -21.48 -20.10 -10.83
C LEU A 81 -20.98 -18.68 -11.14
N CYS A 82 -21.88 -17.82 -11.61
CA CYS A 82 -21.61 -16.41 -11.84
C CYS A 82 -22.37 -15.58 -10.80
N GLU A 83 -21.68 -14.68 -10.12
CA GLU A 83 -22.32 -13.65 -9.32
C GLU A 83 -22.69 -12.47 -10.23
N GLU A 84 -23.92 -11.97 -10.12
CA GLU A 84 -24.30 -10.70 -10.72
C GLU A 84 -23.72 -9.55 -9.90
N TYR A 85 -23.38 -8.43 -10.55
CA TYR A 85 -22.87 -7.27 -9.84
C TYR A 85 -23.91 -6.76 -8.83
N SER A 86 -23.47 -6.56 -7.59
CA SER A 86 -24.30 -6.02 -6.50
C SER A 86 -23.94 -4.58 -6.15
N ILE A 87 -22.83 -4.07 -6.71
CA ILE A 87 -22.41 -2.67 -6.60
C ILE A 87 -22.87 -1.92 -7.86
N PRO A 88 -23.68 -0.85 -7.73
CA PRO A 88 -24.10 -0.03 -8.87
C PRO A 88 -22.91 0.58 -9.60
N HIS A 89 -23.03 0.69 -10.92
CA HIS A 89 -22.00 1.23 -11.79
C HIS A 89 -21.48 2.61 -11.33
N GLN A 90 -22.37 3.54 -10.98
CA GLN A 90 -21.99 4.89 -10.52
C GLN A 90 -21.16 4.86 -9.24
N GLN A 91 -21.44 3.91 -8.32
CA GLN A 91 -20.68 3.74 -7.08
C GLN A 91 -19.28 3.18 -7.37
N ALA A 92 -19.18 2.19 -8.26
CA ALA A 92 -17.90 1.63 -8.68
C ALA A 92 -17.04 2.69 -9.40
N LEU A 93 -17.66 3.51 -10.25
CA LEU A 93 -16.98 4.61 -10.93
C LEU A 93 -16.45 5.67 -9.95
N GLY A 94 -17.27 6.09 -8.97
CA GLY A 94 -16.83 7.02 -7.92
C GLY A 94 -15.64 6.48 -7.14
N THR A 95 -15.67 5.20 -6.76
CA THR A 95 -14.54 4.54 -6.08
C THR A 95 -13.26 4.57 -6.92
N CYS A 96 -13.37 4.31 -8.22
CA CYS A 96 -12.26 4.39 -9.17
C CYS A 96 -11.70 5.82 -9.27
N GLN A 97 -12.58 6.81 -9.39
CA GLN A 97 -12.18 8.23 -9.45
C GLN A 97 -11.45 8.66 -8.19
N ASP A 98 -11.96 8.32 -7.00
CA ASP A 98 -11.31 8.64 -5.73
C ASP A 98 -9.89 8.06 -5.68
N VAL A 99 -9.71 6.81 -6.09
CA VAL A 99 -8.38 6.18 -6.13
C VAL A 99 -7.44 6.92 -7.08
N PHE A 100 -7.92 7.33 -8.25
CA PHE A 100 -7.09 8.07 -9.19
C PHE A 100 -6.82 9.51 -8.77
N LEU A 101 -7.73 10.18 -8.06
CA LEU A 101 -7.46 11.49 -7.46
C LEU A 101 -6.28 11.43 -6.49
N HIS A 102 -6.29 10.46 -5.57
CA HIS A 102 -5.20 10.26 -4.61
C HIS A 102 -3.88 9.85 -5.29
N ARG A 103 -3.98 8.99 -6.31
CA ARG A 103 -2.82 8.55 -7.09
C ARG A 103 -2.19 9.72 -7.86
N GLU A 104 -3.00 10.53 -8.54
CA GLU A 104 -2.52 11.69 -9.29
C GLU A 104 -1.90 12.74 -8.38
N HIS A 105 -2.50 13.00 -7.21
CA HIS A 105 -1.88 13.88 -6.22
C HIS A 105 -0.48 13.40 -5.82
N SER A 106 -0.32 12.09 -5.59
CA SER A 106 0.99 11.49 -5.25
C SER A 106 1.96 11.51 -6.43
N ASN A 107 1.48 11.23 -7.64
CA ASN A 107 2.27 11.23 -8.87
C ASN A 107 2.80 12.63 -9.20
N VAL A 108 1.96 13.66 -9.08
CA VAL A 108 2.39 15.07 -9.28
C VAL A 108 3.45 15.44 -8.25
N GLY A 109 3.26 15.03 -6.99
CA GLY A 109 4.27 15.16 -5.92
C GLY A 109 5.63 14.58 -6.29
N ALA A 110 5.64 13.38 -6.89
CA ALA A 110 6.86 12.69 -7.30
C ALA A 110 7.43 13.17 -8.65
N PHE A 111 6.60 13.75 -9.52
CA PHE A 111 6.99 14.26 -10.83
C PHE A 111 7.68 15.64 -10.73
N MET A 112 7.37 16.42 -9.70
CA MET A 112 7.95 17.75 -9.51
C MET A 112 9.49 17.70 -9.36
N PRO A 113 10.21 18.65 -9.98
CA PRO A 113 11.65 18.77 -9.81
C PRO A 113 12.05 19.24 -8.41
N GLY A 114 13.23 18.80 -7.96
CA GLY A 114 13.82 19.10 -6.66
C GLY A 114 13.65 17.97 -5.65
N ASP A 115 14.16 18.18 -4.44
CA ASP A 115 14.20 17.15 -3.40
C ASP A 115 12.93 17.09 -2.53
N THR A 116 12.15 18.16 -2.52
CA THR A 116 10.93 18.26 -1.72
C THR A 116 9.94 19.28 -2.27
N HIS A 117 8.71 19.18 -1.80
CA HIS A 117 7.59 20.07 -2.15
C HIS A 117 6.77 20.42 -0.91
N ARG A 118 6.08 21.55 -0.96
CA ARG A 118 5.11 21.99 0.07
C ARG A 118 3.98 22.74 -0.61
N ASN A 119 2.82 22.79 0.04
CA ASN A 119 1.62 23.49 -0.46
C ASN A 119 1.24 23.05 -1.89
N LEU A 120 1.30 21.74 -2.13
CA LEU A 120 0.91 21.18 -3.42
C LEU A 120 -0.62 21.25 -3.55
N GLU A 121 -1.08 21.92 -4.60
CA GLU A 121 -2.49 21.95 -4.99
C GLU A 121 -2.64 21.23 -6.33
N VAL A 122 -3.51 20.21 -6.38
CA VAL A 122 -3.77 19.42 -7.59
C VAL A 122 -5.26 19.44 -7.87
N ASN A 123 -5.60 19.98 -9.04
CA ASN A 123 -6.96 19.94 -9.57
C ASN A 123 -7.01 18.94 -10.72
N THR A 124 -7.65 17.80 -10.49
CA THR A 124 -7.72 16.69 -11.45
C THR A 124 -9.10 16.65 -12.10
N TRP A 125 -9.11 16.52 -13.43
CA TRP A 125 -10.32 16.38 -14.23
C TRP A 125 -10.22 15.10 -15.04
N PHE A 126 -11.31 14.34 -15.11
CA PHE A 126 -11.36 13.10 -15.89
C PHE A 126 -12.02 13.38 -17.25
N SER A 127 -11.37 12.93 -18.33
CA SER A 127 -11.92 12.98 -19.69
C SER A 127 -11.93 11.58 -20.31
N TYR A 128 -12.84 11.32 -21.24
CA TYR A 128 -12.97 10.06 -21.98
C TYR A 128 -13.10 8.81 -21.08
N ILE A 129 -13.94 8.89 -20.06
CA ILE A 129 -14.19 7.80 -19.12
C ILE A 129 -14.97 6.69 -19.83
N HIS A 130 -14.37 5.51 -19.93
CA HIS A 130 -15.01 4.28 -20.39
C HIS A 130 -14.92 3.24 -19.27
N SER A 131 -16.00 2.49 -19.08
CA SER A 131 -16.07 1.46 -18.05
C SER A 131 -16.97 0.35 -18.53
N ASP A 132 -16.46 -0.86 -18.46
CA ASP A 132 -17.14 -2.06 -18.93
C ASP A 132 -17.30 -3.04 -17.76
N LEU A 133 -18.44 -3.70 -17.69
CA LEU A 133 -18.62 -4.84 -16.79
C LEU A 133 -17.86 -6.03 -17.37
N CYS A 134 -16.91 -6.57 -16.61
CA CYS A 134 -16.16 -7.76 -16.99
C CYS A 134 -16.38 -8.89 -16.00
N LEU A 135 -16.36 -10.12 -16.51
CA LEU A 135 -16.43 -11.34 -15.71
C LEU A 135 -15.03 -11.94 -15.61
N LEU A 136 -14.54 -12.10 -14.39
CA LEU A 136 -13.21 -12.62 -14.12
C LEU A 136 -13.32 -13.93 -13.31
N PRO A 137 -12.58 -14.98 -13.70
CA PRO A 137 -12.67 -16.26 -13.01
C PRO A 137 -11.96 -16.19 -11.66
N ALA A 138 -12.66 -16.55 -10.60
CA ALA A 138 -12.10 -16.69 -9.26
C ALA A 138 -12.70 -17.93 -8.57
N TYR A 139 -11.89 -18.61 -7.77
CA TYR A 139 -12.38 -19.67 -6.89
C TYR A 139 -12.47 -19.12 -5.47
N VAL A 140 -13.64 -19.23 -4.86
CA VAL A 140 -13.88 -18.81 -3.48
C VAL A 140 -14.20 -20.04 -2.65
N TRP A 141 -13.39 -20.29 -1.62
CA TRP A 141 -13.64 -21.34 -0.64
C TRP A 141 -13.89 -20.70 0.71
N SER A 142 -15.01 -21.02 1.35
CA SER A 142 -15.29 -20.60 2.73
C SER A 142 -15.41 -21.80 3.67
N TYR A 143 -14.84 -21.70 4.87
CA TYR A 143 -14.91 -22.72 5.92
C TYR A 143 -15.07 -22.06 7.29
N ARG A 144 -15.73 -22.76 8.22
CA ARG A 144 -15.92 -22.27 9.59
C ARG A 144 -14.96 -22.98 10.53
N TYR A 145 -14.26 -22.23 11.36
CA TYR A 145 -13.36 -22.75 12.40
C TYR A 145 -13.57 -21.96 13.69
N ARG A 146 -13.92 -22.66 14.79
CA ARG A 146 -14.24 -22.05 16.10
C ARG A 146 -15.23 -20.89 15.99
N ASP A 147 -16.34 -21.13 15.30
CA ASP A 147 -17.43 -20.17 15.02
C ASP A 147 -17.04 -18.93 14.20
N GLN A 148 -15.81 -18.87 13.69
CA GLN A 148 -15.35 -17.81 12.79
C GLN A 148 -15.33 -18.31 11.35
N LEU A 149 -15.85 -17.49 10.44
CA LEU A 149 -15.80 -17.75 9.01
C LEU A 149 -14.44 -17.33 8.47
N TYR A 150 -13.77 -18.26 7.80
CA TYR A 150 -12.55 -18.01 7.07
C TYR A 150 -12.83 -18.28 5.59
N ARG A 151 -12.19 -17.49 4.72
CA ARG A 151 -12.27 -17.72 3.29
C ARG A 151 -10.91 -17.60 2.63
N PHE A 152 -10.76 -18.33 1.54
CA PHE A 152 -9.67 -18.22 0.60
C PHE A 152 -10.23 -17.89 -0.77
N VAL A 153 -9.55 -17.00 -1.48
CA VAL A 153 -9.88 -16.58 -2.84
C VAL A 153 -8.67 -16.85 -3.71
N VAL A 154 -8.90 -17.48 -4.85
CA VAL A 154 -7.85 -17.83 -5.81
C VAL A 154 -8.18 -17.23 -7.16
N ASN A 155 -7.20 -16.57 -7.77
CA ASN A 155 -7.29 -16.12 -9.15
C ASN A 155 -7.38 -17.33 -10.10
N GLY A 156 -8.44 -17.41 -10.91
CA GLY A 156 -8.67 -18.52 -11.81
C GLY A 156 -7.75 -18.58 -13.03
N GLN A 157 -7.05 -17.48 -13.37
CA GLN A 157 -6.07 -17.44 -14.48
C GLN A 157 -4.65 -17.70 -14.00
N THR A 158 -4.25 -17.13 -12.86
CA THR A 158 -2.85 -17.14 -12.39
C THR A 158 -2.60 -18.11 -11.23
N GLY A 159 -3.65 -18.60 -10.57
CA GLY A 159 -3.53 -19.43 -9.38
C GLY A 159 -3.08 -18.66 -8.13
N ARG A 160 -2.98 -17.32 -8.19
CA ARG A 160 -2.61 -16.51 -7.03
C ARG A 160 -3.65 -16.66 -5.93
N VAL A 161 -3.21 -17.03 -4.74
CA VAL A 161 -4.07 -17.30 -3.58
C VAL A 161 -3.99 -16.16 -2.59
N THR A 162 -5.15 -15.75 -2.07
CA THR A 162 -5.25 -15.00 -0.83
C THR A 162 -6.22 -15.69 0.13
N GLY A 163 -6.11 -15.40 1.41
CA GLY A 163 -7.17 -15.67 2.36
C GLY A 163 -6.71 -15.67 3.80
N GLN A 164 -7.70 -15.75 4.67
CA GLN A 164 -7.48 -15.68 6.10
C GLN A 164 -7.25 -17.08 6.65
N LYS A 165 -6.20 -17.23 7.45
CA LYS A 165 -5.91 -18.46 8.18
C LYS A 165 -6.16 -18.24 9.68
N PRO A 166 -6.69 -19.26 10.39
CA PRO A 166 -6.80 -19.18 11.84
C PRO A 166 -5.41 -19.08 12.45
N VAL A 167 -5.16 -17.97 13.14
CA VAL A 167 -3.94 -17.78 13.91
C VAL A 167 -4.17 -18.26 15.34
N SER A 168 -3.34 -19.18 15.82
CA SER A 168 -3.41 -19.62 17.21
C SER A 168 -2.78 -18.57 18.10
N LYS A 169 -3.62 -17.78 18.79
CA LYS A 169 -3.18 -16.78 19.79
C LYS A 169 -2.19 -17.39 20.78
N THR A 170 -2.45 -18.60 21.27
CA THR A 170 -1.57 -19.33 22.18
C THR A 170 -0.18 -19.57 21.61
N ARG A 171 -0.08 -20.00 20.33
CA ARG A 171 1.23 -20.21 19.69
C ARG A 171 1.99 -18.89 19.54
N ILE A 172 1.31 -17.80 19.20
CA ILE A 172 1.91 -16.46 19.12
C ILE A 172 2.37 -16.00 20.49
N THR A 173 1.55 -16.11 21.53
CA THR A 173 1.91 -15.71 22.90
C THR A 173 3.12 -16.47 23.42
N VAL A 174 3.16 -17.80 23.24
CA VAL A 174 4.31 -18.63 23.65
C VAL A 174 5.58 -18.20 22.91
N PHE A 175 5.48 -17.95 21.60
CA PHE A 175 6.61 -17.50 20.80
C PHE A 175 7.13 -16.13 21.25
N VAL A 176 6.23 -15.17 21.54
CA VAL A 176 6.61 -13.85 22.05
C VAL A 176 7.27 -13.95 23.43
N ILE A 177 6.73 -14.75 24.34
CA ILE A 177 7.32 -14.96 25.68
C ILE A 177 8.72 -15.58 25.56
N PHE A 178 8.90 -16.56 24.68
CA PHE A 178 10.20 -17.19 24.45
C PHE A 178 11.26 -16.17 23.98
N ILE A 179 10.91 -15.29 23.04
CA ILE A 179 11.81 -14.22 22.58
C ILE A 179 12.15 -13.24 23.72
N LEU A 180 11.16 -12.84 24.52
CA LEU A 180 11.40 -11.93 25.64
C LEU A 180 12.36 -12.52 26.68
N ILE A 181 12.24 -13.82 26.98
CA ILE A 181 13.16 -14.52 27.89
C ILE A 181 14.59 -14.53 27.32
N LEU A 182 14.75 -14.82 26.02
CA LEU A 182 16.08 -14.80 25.38
C LEU A 182 16.73 -13.41 25.44
N ILE A 183 15.95 -12.36 25.20
CA ILE A 183 16.42 -10.97 25.31
C ILE A 183 16.83 -10.67 26.76
N ALA A 184 16.01 -11.02 27.74
CA ALA A 184 16.31 -10.80 29.14
C ALA A 184 17.59 -11.51 29.60
N ILE A 185 17.79 -12.77 29.17
CA ILE A 185 19.03 -13.52 29.44
C ILE A 185 20.23 -12.84 28.76
N GLY A 186 20.09 -12.42 27.49
CA GLY A 186 21.16 -11.73 26.77
C GLY A 186 21.59 -10.42 27.44
N VAL A 187 20.62 -9.61 27.89
CA VAL A 187 20.89 -8.39 28.66
C VAL A 187 21.55 -8.72 30.00
N LEU A 188 21.07 -9.73 30.71
CA LEU A 188 21.67 -10.18 31.97
C LEU A 188 23.14 -10.59 31.78
N VAL A 189 23.43 -11.39 30.76
CA VAL A 189 24.80 -11.82 30.43
C VAL A 189 25.67 -10.63 30.03
N MET A 190 25.15 -9.68 29.27
CA MET A 190 25.89 -8.46 28.89
C MET A 190 26.21 -7.58 30.11
N VAL A 191 25.25 -7.40 31.02
CA VAL A 191 25.44 -6.63 32.25
C VAL A 191 26.42 -7.34 33.18
N LEU A 192 26.31 -8.65 33.37
CA LEU A 192 27.25 -9.42 34.18
C LEU A 192 28.65 -9.48 33.55
N GLY A 193 28.74 -9.58 32.23
CA GLY A 193 30.01 -9.56 31.49
C GLY A 193 30.69 -8.19 31.47
N SER A 194 29.96 -7.10 31.68
CA SER A 194 30.54 -5.76 31.85
C SER A 194 31.08 -5.47 33.26
N GLN A 195 30.86 -6.39 34.21
CA GLN A 195 31.29 -6.26 35.62
C GLN A 195 32.56 -7.10 35.92
N PHE A 196 33.10 -7.79 34.91
CA PHE A 196 34.39 -8.49 34.92
C PHE A 196 35.31 -7.88 33.86
#